data_AF-A0A2D4G501-F1
#
_entry.id   AF-A0A2D4G501-F1
#
_cell.length_a   1.000
_cell.length_b   1.000
_cell.length_c   1.000
_cell.angle_alpha   90.00
_cell.angle_beta   90.00
_cell.angle_gamma   90.00
#
_symmetry.space_group_name_H-M   'P 1'
#
loop_
_entity.id
_entity.type
_entity.pdbx_description
1 polymer ?
#
loop_
_entity_poly.entity_id
_entity_poly.type
_entity_poly.pdbx_seq_one_letter_code
_entity_poly.pdbx_strand_id
1 'polypeptide(L)'
;IRAEHISGMTNIQADWLSRSTVDQAEWQLHLNLFREAVQRFGLPTVDLFTSPQNTQLPRFISRYPSPGVENVNAFRCKWPRGLLYAFPPLPLIPQVIHKMLIEKAELILVTPYWPRRPWFADLKGLSIEELWRIPEHKIRLSQGPIIHPDPQWLQLAIWKLRGDV
;
A
#
# COMPACT_ATOMS: atom_id res chain seq x y z
N ILE A 1 19.70 26.39 -14.55
CA ILE A 1 19.73 24.93 -14.37
C ILE A 1 20.38 24.66 -13.03
N ARG A 2 19.58 24.35 -11.99
CA ARG A 2 20.09 24.00 -10.66
C ARG A 2 20.13 22.48 -10.58
N ALA A 3 21.33 21.91 -10.57
CA ALA A 3 21.53 20.52 -10.18
C ALA A 3 21.53 20.49 -8.65
N GLU A 4 20.41 20.07 -8.05
CA GLU A 4 20.37 19.76 -6.62
C GLU A 4 21.00 18.39 -6.42
N HIS A 5 22.18 18.36 -5.79
CA HIS A 5 22.91 17.17 -5.41
C HIS A 5 22.18 16.51 -4.22
N ILE A 6 21.20 15.65 -4.50
CA ILE A 6 20.46 14.91 -3.48
C ILE A 6 21.38 13.82 -2.91
N SER A 7 21.67 13.97 -1.61
CA SER A 7 22.64 13.19 -0.82
C SER A 7 22.52 11.67 -0.99
N GLY A 8 23.66 10.98 -1.02
CA GLY A 8 23.84 9.59 -1.46
C GLY A 8 22.96 8.51 -0.81
N MET A 9 22.37 8.74 0.37
CA MET A 9 21.39 7.80 0.96
C MET A 9 20.08 7.73 0.16
N THR A 10 19.61 8.85 -0.37
CA THR A 10 18.40 8.91 -1.22
C THR A 10 18.65 8.21 -2.56
N ASN A 11 19.87 8.34 -3.10
CA ASN A 11 20.25 7.66 -4.33
C ASN A 11 20.38 6.15 -4.13
N ILE A 12 20.94 5.67 -3.01
CA ILE A 12 21.01 4.22 -2.72
C ILE A 12 19.59 3.63 -2.64
N GLN A 13 18.65 4.32 -1.99
CA GLN A 13 17.25 3.87 -1.89
C GLN A 13 16.52 3.92 -3.24
N ALA A 14 16.70 5.01 -4.01
CA ALA A 14 16.15 5.13 -5.36
C ALA A 14 16.74 4.08 -6.33
N ASP A 15 18.03 3.74 -6.17
CA ASP A 15 18.74 2.70 -6.91
C ASP A 15 18.26 1.29 -6.52
N TRP A 16 17.88 1.05 -5.27
CA TRP A 16 17.20 -0.19 -4.87
C TRP A 16 15.82 -0.33 -5.49
N LEU A 17 15.05 0.76 -5.54
CA LEU A 17 13.74 0.80 -6.18
C LEU A 17 13.80 0.63 -7.71
N SER A 18 14.96 0.84 -8.35
CA SER A 18 15.13 0.72 -9.81
C SER A 18 15.67 -0.65 -10.26
N ARG A 19 16.07 -1.54 -9.33
CA ARG A 19 16.61 -2.86 -9.66
C ARG A 19 15.55 -3.79 -10.25
N SER A 20 15.81 -4.29 -11.45
CA SER A 20 14.88 -4.99 -12.33
C SER A 20 14.52 -6.42 -11.95
N THR A 21 15.13 -7.01 -10.92
CA THR A 21 14.88 -8.41 -10.52
C THR A 21 13.77 -8.58 -9.48
N VAL A 22 13.26 -7.48 -8.90
CA VAL A 22 12.20 -7.47 -7.89
C VAL A 22 11.11 -6.50 -8.36
N ASP A 23 9.86 -6.96 -8.46
CA ASP A 23 8.76 -6.04 -8.76
C ASP A 23 8.42 -5.26 -7.48
N GLN A 24 8.93 -4.04 -7.40
CA GLN A 24 8.67 -3.12 -6.28
C GLN A 24 7.18 -2.84 -6.06
N ALA A 25 6.33 -3.22 -7.02
CA ALA A 25 4.88 -3.14 -6.91
C ALA A 25 4.20 -4.34 -6.24
N GLU A 26 4.94 -5.43 -5.96
CA GLU A 26 4.37 -6.69 -5.47
C GLU A 26 4.75 -7.01 -4.02
N TRP A 27 5.26 -6.02 -3.27
CA TRP A 27 5.53 -6.22 -1.86
C TRP A 27 4.25 -6.50 -1.09
N GLN A 28 4.27 -7.61 -0.35
CA GLN A 28 3.21 -8.01 0.54
C GLN A 28 3.61 -7.73 1.98
N LEU A 29 2.69 -7.13 2.75
CA LEU A 29 2.83 -7.01 4.19
C LEU A 29 2.85 -8.41 4.83
N HIS A 30 3.78 -8.70 5.74
CA HIS A 30 3.80 -10.00 6.41
C HIS A 30 2.45 -10.33 7.08
N LEU A 31 2.00 -11.59 6.98
CA LEU A 31 0.66 -12.02 7.40
C LEU A 31 0.30 -11.62 8.84
N ASN A 32 1.25 -11.68 9.77
CA ASN A 32 1.02 -11.25 11.16
C ASN A 32 0.70 -9.76 11.27
N LEU A 33 1.36 -8.90 10.49
CA LEU A 33 1.07 -7.46 10.48
C LEU A 33 -0.29 -7.19 9.83
N PHE A 34 -0.64 -7.92 8.76
CA PHE A 34 -1.97 -7.85 8.17
C PHE A 34 -3.06 -8.25 9.18
N ARG A 35 -2.85 -9.35 9.94
CA ARG A 35 -3.78 -9.78 11.00
C ARG A 35 -3.91 -8.74 12.12
N GLU A 36 -2.80 -8.14 12.55
CA GLU A 36 -2.84 -7.02 13.52
C GLU A 36 -3.62 -5.82 12.95
N ALA A 37 -3.47 -5.51 11.66
CA ALA A 37 -4.24 -4.45 10.99
C ALA A 37 -5.75 -4.77 10.98
N VAL A 38 -6.11 -6.02 10.67
CA VAL A 38 -7.50 -6.50 10.69
C VAL A 38 -8.11 -6.39 12.09
N GLN A 39 -7.36 -6.75 13.13
CA GLN A 39 -7.83 -6.63 14.51
C GLN A 39 -8.09 -5.18 14.92
N ARG A 40 -7.31 -4.23 14.39
CA ARG A 40 -7.45 -2.80 14.71
C ARG A 40 -8.57 -2.14 13.91
N PHE A 41 -8.59 -2.36 12.61
CA PHE A 41 -9.38 -1.55 11.68
C PHE A 41 -10.60 -2.27 11.09
N GLY A 42 -10.74 -3.58 11.34
CA GLY A 42 -11.79 -4.42 10.79
C GLY A 42 -11.31 -5.32 9.64
N LEU A 43 -12.12 -6.30 9.26
CA LEU A 43 -11.81 -7.25 8.19
C LEU A 43 -12.17 -6.65 6.81
N PRO A 44 -11.17 -6.35 5.95
CA PRO A 44 -11.44 -5.93 4.58
C PRO A 44 -11.98 -7.10 3.76
N THR A 45 -12.77 -6.77 2.75
CA THR A 45 -13.47 -7.75 1.89
C THR A 45 -12.74 -8.06 0.59
N VAL A 46 -11.94 -7.12 0.09
CA VAL A 46 -11.17 -7.25 -1.17
C VAL A 46 -9.78 -6.62 -1.04
N ASP A 47 -8.76 -7.29 -1.57
CA ASP A 47 -7.39 -6.78 -1.73
C ASP A 47 -7.22 -6.16 -3.12
N LEU A 48 -6.93 -4.86 -3.19
CA LEU A 48 -6.98 -4.09 -4.44
C LEU A 48 -5.67 -4.12 -5.25
N PHE A 49 -4.53 -4.41 -4.63
CA PHE A 49 -3.21 -4.26 -5.26
C PHE A 49 -2.36 -5.51 -5.02
N THR A 50 -2.78 -6.62 -5.61
CA THR A 50 -2.16 -7.92 -5.34
C THR A 50 -2.16 -8.85 -6.55
N SER A 51 -1.54 -10.01 -6.42
CA SER A 51 -1.52 -11.11 -7.38
C SER A 51 -2.01 -12.39 -6.69
N PRO A 52 -2.34 -13.46 -7.45
CA PRO A 52 -2.74 -14.73 -6.84
C PRO A 52 -1.69 -15.31 -5.87
N GLN A 53 -0.42 -14.92 -6.02
CA GLN A 53 0.69 -15.44 -5.21
C GLN A 53 0.84 -14.72 -3.86
N ASN A 54 0.31 -13.50 -3.72
CA ASN A 54 0.54 -12.65 -2.56
C ASN A 54 -0.72 -11.94 -2.02
N THR A 55 -1.91 -12.41 -2.41
CA THR A 55 -3.18 -11.88 -1.89
C THR A 55 -3.32 -12.13 -0.38
N GLN A 56 -3.78 -11.11 0.35
CA GLN A 56 -4.15 -11.23 1.76
C GLN A 56 -5.58 -11.75 1.95
N LEU A 57 -6.39 -11.73 0.88
CA LEU A 57 -7.82 -11.99 0.93
C LEU A 57 -8.26 -12.95 -0.19
N PRO A 58 -9.33 -13.74 0.02
CA PRO A 58 -9.86 -14.63 -1.01
C PRO A 58 -10.35 -13.89 -2.26
N ARG A 59 -10.86 -12.66 -2.08
CA ARG A 59 -11.30 -11.78 -3.16
C ARG A 59 -10.25 -10.70 -3.38
N PHE A 60 -9.83 -10.52 -4.63
CA PHE A 60 -8.78 -9.58 -4.94
C PHE A 60 -8.82 -9.09 -6.39
N ILE A 61 -8.15 -7.96 -6.61
CA ILE A 61 -7.95 -7.32 -7.90
C ILE A 61 -6.46 -7.32 -8.20
N SER A 62 -6.11 -7.69 -9.43
CA SER A 62 -4.72 -7.79 -9.86
C SER A 62 -4.38 -6.81 -10.98
N ARG A 63 -3.07 -6.56 -11.16
CA ARG A 63 -2.58 -5.76 -12.29
C ARG A 63 -2.86 -6.43 -13.65
N TYR A 64 -2.73 -7.75 -13.71
CA TYR A 64 -2.86 -8.55 -14.94
C TYR A 64 -3.91 -9.66 -14.78
N PRO A 65 -4.59 -10.07 -15.88
CA PRO A 65 -5.50 -11.21 -15.85
C PRO A 65 -4.81 -12.46 -15.30
N SER A 66 -5.44 -13.14 -14.34
CA SER A 66 -4.98 -14.42 -13.80
C SER A 66 -6.16 -15.19 -13.16
N PRO A 67 -6.04 -16.50 -12.92
CA PRO A 67 -7.13 -17.26 -12.31
C PRO A 67 -7.52 -16.72 -10.93
N GLY A 68 -8.82 -16.63 -10.66
CA GLY A 68 -9.36 -16.21 -9.35
C GLY A 68 -9.44 -14.71 -9.13
N VAL A 69 -9.00 -13.86 -10.08
CA VAL A 69 -9.11 -12.40 -9.95
C VAL A 69 -10.55 -11.94 -10.12
N GLU A 70 -11.02 -11.07 -9.24
CA GLU A 70 -12.35 -10.47 -9.34
C GLU A 70 -12.40 -9.39 -10.43
N ASN A 71 -11.28 -8.67 -10.60
CA ASN A 71 -11.12 -7.69 -11.67
C ASN A 71 -9.65 -7.51 -12.04
N VAL A 72 -9.42 -6.78 -13.14
CA VAL A 72 -8.08 -6.43 -13.61
C VAL A 72 -7.94 -4.92 -13.58
N ASN A 73 -6.82 -4.46 -13.01
CA ASN A 73 -6.47 -3.07 -12.80
C ASN A 73 -7.48 -2.32 -11.90
N ALA A 74 -7.12 -2.19 -10.63
CA ALA A 74 -7.94 -1.51 -9.63
C ALA A 74 -8.31 -0.07 -9.98
N PHE A 75 -7.61 0.62 -10.89
CA PHE A 75 -8.01 1.97 -11.30
C PHE A 75 -9.07 2.00 -12.40
N ARG A 76 -9.23 0.91 -13.16
CA ARG A 76 -10.14 0.83 -14.31
C ARG A 76 -11.48 0.19 -13.99
N CYS A 77 -11.59 -0.51 -12.88
CA CYS A 77 -12.85 -1.10 -12.43
C CYS A 77 -13.51 -0.25 -11.33
N LYS A 78 -14.79 -0.49 -11.09
CA LYS A 78 -15.49 0.01 -9.90
C LYS A 78 -15.03 -0.78 -8.68
N TRP A 79 -14.78 -0.11 -7.56
CA TRP A 79 -14.48 -0.78 -6.31
C TRP A 79 -15.77 -1.36 -5.69
N PRO A 80 -15.71 -2.58 -5.14
CA PRO A 80 -16.85 -3.15 -4.45
C PRO A 80 -17.17 -2.36 -3.19
N ARG A 81 -18.42 -2.45 -2.73
CA ARG A 81 -18.82 -1.82 -1.45
C ARG A 81 -18.21 -2.57 -0.26
N GLY A 82 -17.97 -1.83 0.82
CA GLY A 82 -17.43 -2.34 2.08
C GLY A 82 -16.01 -1.84 2.33
N LEU A 83 -15.39 -2.36 3.39
CA LEU A 83 -14.00 -2.06 3.72
C LEU A 83 -13.07 -2.80 2.76
N LEU A 84 -12.13 -2.07 2.15
CA LEU A 84 -11.16 -2.61 1.19
C LEU A 84 -9.75 -2.54 1.77
N TYR A 85 -8.84 -3.34 1.25
CA TYR A 85 -7.43 -3.30 1.60
C TYR A 85 -6.59 -2.88 0.39
N ALA A 86 -5.62 -2.01 0.61
CA ALA A 86 -4.66 -1.62 -0.41
C ALA A 86 -3.26 -1.48 0.20
N PHE A 87 -2.29 -2.11 -0.45
CA PHE A 87 -0.87 -1.79 -0.29
C PHE A 87 -0.30 -1.45 -1.66
N PRO A 88 -0.57 -0.23 -2.16
CA PRO A 88 -0.20 0.13 -3.51
C PRO A 88 1.31 0.39 -3.64
N PRO A 89 1.85 0.25 -4.86
CA PRO A 89 3.17 0.75 -5.20
C PRO A 89 3.27 2.25 -4.89
N LEU A 90 4.41 2.72 -4.37
CA LEU A 90 4.58 4.10 -3.90
C LEU A 90 4.11 5.19 -4.87
N PRO A 91 4.43 5.13 -6.19
CA PRO A 91 4.00 6.17 -7.13
C PRO A 91 2.48 6.25 -7.31
N LEU A 92 1.75 5.20 -6.94
CA LEU A 92 0.30 5.06 -7.15
C LEU A 92 -0.52 5.53 -5.94
N ILE A 93 0.09 5.81 -4.79
CA ILE A 93 -0.61 6.31 -3.58
C ILE A 93 -1.53 7.50 -3.89
N PRO A 94 -1.11 8.55 -4.62
CA PRO A 94 -2.00 9.68 -4.93
C PRO A 94 -3.21 9.27 -5.78
N GLN A 95 -3.04 8.33 -6.70
CA GLN A 95 -4.14 7.83 -7.54
C GLN A 95 -5.14 7.00 -6.72
N VAL A 96 -4.66 6.23 -5.74
CA VAL A 96 -5.53 5.49 -4.79
C VAL A 96 -6.38 6.47 -3.99
N ILE A 97 -5.77 7.52 -3.44
CA ILE A 97 -6.49 8.56 -2.67
C ILE A 97 -7.55 9.23 -3.56
N HIS A 98 -7.18 9.64 -4.77
CA HIS A 98 -8.12 10.28 -5.69
C HIS A 98 -9.29 9.37 -6.06
N LYS A 99 -9.03 8.09 -6.34
CA LYS A 99 -10.09 7.12 -6.64
C LYS A 99 -10.99 6.83 -5.45
N MET A 100 -10.42 6.74 -4.24
CA MET A 100 -11.19 6.60 -3.00
C MET A 100 -12.19 7.73 -2.81
N LEU A 101 -11.77 8.98 -3.07
CA LEU A 101 -12.62 10.17 -2.97
C LEU A 101 -13.77 10.12 -4.00
N ILE A 102 -13.46 9.79 -5.26
CA ILE A 102 -14.46 9.69 -6.32
C ILE A 102 -15.50 8.61 -5.99
N GLU A 103 -15.05 7.46 -5.51
CA GLU A 103 -15.93 6.32 -5.23
C GLU A 103 -16.52 6.31 -3.83
N LYS A 104 -16.16 7.29 -2.98
CA LYS A 104 -16.55 7.38 -1.56
C LYS A 104 -16.27 6.07 -0.82
N ALA A 105 -15.12 5.47 -1.10
CA ALA A 105 -14.75 4.16 -0.59
C ALA A 105 -14.14 4.23 0.81
N GLU A 106 -14.18 3.11 1.52
CA GLU A 106 -13.53 2.93 2.81
C GLU A 106 -12.34 1.97 2.65
N LEU A 107 -11.16 2.36 3.13
CA LEU A 107 -9.92 1.60 2.92
C LEU A 107 -9.10 1.45 4.19
N ILE A 108 -8.54 0.25 4.37
CA ILE A 108 -7.28 0.04 5.07
C ILE A 108 -6.16 0.24 4.06
N LEU A 109 -5.44 1.35 4.18
CA LEU A 109 -4.35 1.71 3.28
C LEU A 109 -3.00 1.57 4.00
N VAL A 110 -2.05 0.87 3.39
CA VAL A 110 -0.66 0.81 3.84
C VAL A 110 0.19 1.79 3.03
N THR A 111 0.88 2.69 3.71
CA THR A 111 1.81 3.66 3.08
C THR A 111 3.08 3.81 3.90
N PRO A 112 4.16 4.39 3.35
CA PRO A 112 5.22 4.96 4.17
C PRO A 112 4.71 6.03 5.11
N TYR A 113 5.32 6.16 6.28
CA TYR A 113 5.10 7.27 7.20
C TYR A 113 6.05 8.42 6.84
N TRP A 114 5.70 9.20 5.82
CA TRP A 114 6.53 10.32 5.36
C TRP A 114 5.77 11.65 5.44
N PRO A 115 5.77 12.34 6.61
CA PRO A 115 5.01 13.57 6.82
C PRO A 115 5.30 14.73 5.85
N ARG A 116 6.46 14.69 5.17
CA ARG A 116 6.86 15.70 4.18
C ARG A 116 6.29 15.46 2.78
N ARG A 117 5.58 14.35 2.54
CA ARG A 117 4.95 14.07 1.24
C ARG A 117 3.60 14.77 1.13
N PRO A 118 3.24 15.36 -0.03
CA PRO A 118 1.97 16.06 -0.20
C PRO A 118 0.74 15.22 0.19
N TRP A 119 0.72 13.96 -0.24
CA TRP A 119 -0.38 13.03 0.04
C TRP A 119 -0.56 12.71 1.53
N PHE A 120 0.42 12.96 2.39
CA PHE A 120 0.31 12.63 3.81
C PHE A 120 -0.75 13.48 4.52
N ALA A 121 -0.86 14.76 4.14
CA ALA A 121 -1.88 15.65 4.69
C ALA A 121 -3.30 15.17 4.31
N ASP A 122 -3.48 14.72 3.07
CA ASP A 122 -4.74 14.14 2.60
C ASP A 122 -5.12 12.91 3.43
N LEU A 123 -4.17 11.98 3.65
CA LEU A 123 -4.39 10.80 4.49
C LEU A 123 -4.81 11.17 5.91
N LYS A 124 -4.18 12.19 6.51
CA LYS A 124 -4.53 12.67 7.84
C LYS A 124 -5.95 13.23 7.91
N GLY A 125 -6.39 13.95 6.87
CA GLY A 125 -7.75 14.51 6.80
C GLY A 125 -8.82 13.45 6.55
N LEU A 126 -8.48 12.36 5.86
CA LEU A 126 -9.41 11.28 5.50
C LEU A 126 -9.43 10.14 6.53
N SER A 127 -8.55 10.17 7.52
CA SER A 127 -8.43 9.17 8.57
C SER A 127 -9.64 9.22 9.50
N ILE A 128 -10.33 8.09 9.65
CA ILE A 128 -11.48 7.96 10.56
C ILE A 128 -11.12 7.30 11.89
N GLU A 129 -9.89 6.78 12.02
CA GLU A 129 -9.32 6.20 13.24
C GLU A 129 -7.86 6.64 13.41
N GLU A 130 -7.24 6.31 14.55
CA GLU A 130 -5.82 6.58 14.79
C GLU A 130 -4.95 5.72 13.87
N LEU A 131 -4.00 6.35 13.16
CA LEU A 131 -3.07 5.65 12.29
C LEU A 131 -2.18 4.70 13.11
N TRP A 132 -1.92 3.50 12.58
CA TRP A 132 -0.99 2.59 13.20
C TRP A 132 0.38 2.68 12.56
N ARG A 133 1.35 3.25 13.29
CA ARG A 133 2.77 3.19 12.90
C ARG A 133 3.32 1.81 13.23
N ILE A 134 3.75 1.06 12.22
CA ILE A 134 4.35 -0.25 12.45
C ILE A 134 5.74 -0.03 13.07
N PRO A 135 6.06 -0.64 14.22
CA PRO A 135 7.40 -0.55 14.79
C PRO A 135 8.43 -1.06 13.77
N GLU A 136 9.51 -0.31 13.56
CA GLU A 136 10.50 -0.58 12.50
C GLU A 136 11.02 -2.02 12.55
N HIS A 137 11.36 -2.52 13.74
CA HIS A 137 11.83 -3.88 13.95
C HIS A 137 10.80 -4.96 13.58
N LYS A 138 9.50 -4.63 13.48
CA LYS A 138 8.44 -5.54 13.03
C LYS A 138 8.19 -5.49 11.53
N ILE A 139 8.60 -4.43 10.81
CA ILE A 139 8.32 -4.29 9.38
C ILE A 139 8.98 -5.44 8.62
N ARG A 140 8.16 -6.29 7.99
CA ARG A 140 8.60 -7.39 7.14
C ARG A 140 7.75 -7.40 5.89
N LEU A 141 8.43 -7.37 4.74
CA LEU A 141 7.82 -7.41 3.42
C LEU A 141 8.35 -8.63 2.67
N SER A 142 7.49 -9.26 1.88
CA SER A 142 7.83 -10.43 1.07
C SER A 142 7.18 -10.37 -0.31
N GLN A 143 7.80 -11.04 -1.28
CA GLN A 143 7.25 -11.33 -2.60
C GLN A 143 7.53 -12.82 -2.89
N GLY A 144 6.55 -13.68 -2.62
CA GLY A 144 6.76 -15.12 -2.64
C GLY A 144 7.92 -15.55 -1.71
N PRO A 145 8.97 -16.24 -2.22
CA PRO A 145 10.11 -16.66 -1.40
C PRO A 145 11.09 -15.52 -1.07
N ILE A 146 10.95 -14.35 -1.69
CA ILE A 146 11.88 -13.23 -1.52
C ILE A 146 11.43 -12.38 -0.32
N ILE A 147 12.34 -12.17 0.63
CA ILE A 147 12.15 -11.24 1.75
C ILE A 147 12.86 -9.93 1.43
N HIS A 148 12.20 -8.79 1.68
CA HIS A 148 12.84 -7.50 1.52
C HIS A 148 14.02 -7.38 2.49
N PRO A 149 15.25 -7.06 2.04
CA PRO A 149 16.43 -7.07 2.90
C PRO A 149 16.42 -5.94 3.94
N ASP A 150 15.91 -4.76 3.57
CA ASP A 150 15.81 -3.59 4.45
C ASP A 150 14.48 -2.86 4.23
N PRO A 151 13.34 -3.35 4.75
CA PRO A 151 12.05 -2.66 4.58
C PRO A 151 11.86 -1.54 5.61
N GLN A 152 12.77 -1.38 6.58
CA GLN A 152 12.60 -0.45 7.70
C GLN A 152 12.62 1.01 7.26
N TRP A 153 13.39 1.36 6.23
CA TRP A 153 13.45 2.73 5.70
C TRP A 153 12.08 3.24 5.19
N LEU A 154 11.16 2.34 4.81
CA LEU A 154 9.80 2.71 4.41
C LEU A 154 8.99 3.27 5.58
N GLN A 155 9.33 2.94 6.83
CA GLN A 155 8.62 3.39 8.03
C GLN A 155 7.10 3.23 7.89
N LEU A 156 6.60 2.03 7.60
CA LEU A 156 5.20 1.83 7.21
C LEU A 156 4.20 2.27 8.29
N ALA A 157 3.11 2.87 7.82
CA ALA A 157 1.92 3.16 8.59
C ALA A 157 0.68 2.59 7.90
N ILE A 158 -0.30 2.21 8.71
CA ILE A 158 -1.59 1.71 8.25
C ILE A 158 -2.67 2.68 8.69
N TRP A 159 -3.53 3.02 7.75
CA TRP A 159 -4.58 4.02 7.89
C TRP A 159 -5.94 3.37 7.64
N LYS A 160 -6.95 3.73 8.44
CA LYS A 160 -8.34 3.51 8.07
C LYS A 160 -8.92 4.83 7.57
N LEU A 161 -9.29 4.84 6.30
CA LEU A 161 -9.67 6.03 5.56
C LEU A 161 -11.09 5.90 5.03
N ARG A 162 -11.78 7.02 4.89
CA ARG A 162 -13.08 7.08 4.22
C ARG A 162 -13.13 8.27 3.27
N GLY A 163 -13.68 8.06 2.07
CA GLY A 163 -13.70 9.06 0.99
C GLY A 163 -14.82 10.10 1.06
N ASP A 164 -15.64 10.11 2.11
CA ASP A 164 -16.82 10.97 2.27
C ASP A 164 -16.86 11.71 3.62
N VAL A 165 -15.70 11.84 4.28
CA VAL A 165 -15.52 12.54 5.56
C VAL A 165 -15.62 14.05 5.37
#